data_AF-A0A8J4DZK1-F1
#
_entry.id   AF-A0A8J4DZK1-F1
#
_cell.length_a   1.000
_cell.length_b   1.000
_cell.length_c   1.000
_cell.angle_alpha   90.00
_cell.angle_beta   90.00
_cell.angle_gamma   90.00
#
_symmetry.space_group_name_H-M   'P 1'
#
loop_
_entity.id
_entity.type
_entity.pdbx_description
1 polymer ?
#
loop_
_entity_poly.entity_id
_entity_poly.type
_entity_poly.pdbx_seq_one_letter_code
_entity_poly.pdbx_strand_id
1 'polypeptide(L)'
;MTTGRTEARIDDAGNILVAASPGKALIEDFFGTVVTVDDLPSLDLSGKTVYLYGDVSRIGGHALDAAARVLVVRELSHGYDGRPWTIVGIGRVPVRVHGVGVYYRRFFDPGSDHFGAICSEHAFQSLTESTKPGTAHRTGIYLTPVARDGDDLHFRLLRCSTNLSGPTENFSATDTRIVDALNVEAASIFRDQAPLNHVLAQVYHNTPTTAERKQSKAKISAHADKTKDMPANGIMAFCTFYDRLDALRPLADDAFDHGVKGTSALTKLHFRLKEPGAFPEQFSVTLYPDSVFFMPLSTNRLYTHEIRSSALDAAVLPTRLGYVVRCSSAEAVHTNGHTFLKTGGDLVELGPPTPEGMDELRRLYAEENRTPSFIDYGDEFPFSMNSGDYIAPRV
;
A
#
# COMPACT_ATOMS: atom_id res chain seq x y z
N MET A 1 20.95 -27.12 1.78
CA MET A 1 19.55 -27.25 2.23
C MET A 1 18.85 -25.94 1.93
N THR A 2 18.01 -25.88 0.90
CA THR A 2 17.13 -24.75 0.65
C THR A 2 16.05 -24.76 1.72
N THR A 3 16.19 -23.92 2.75
CA THR A 3 15.07 -23.56 3.62
C THR A 3 13.96 -23.05 2.70
N GLY A 4 12.83 -23.76 2.65
CA GLY A 4 11.71 -23.38 1.78
C GLY A 4 11.33 -21.93 2.07
N ARG A 5 11.46 -21.05 1.07
CA ARG A 5 11.08 -19.64 1.19
C ARG A 5 9.56 -19.60 1.37
N THR A 6 9.09 -19.22 2.56
CA THR A 6 7.67 -19.04 2.83
C THR A 6 7.25 -17.69 2.27
N GLU A 7 6.29 -17.67 1.34
CA GLU A 7 5.66 -16.45 0.85
C GLU A 7 4.44 -16.09 1.70
N ALA A 8 4.10 -14.80 1.77
CA ALA A 8 2.83 -14.37 2.34
C ALA A 8 1.67 -14.87 1.48
N ARG A 9 0.61 -15.37 2.13
CA ARG A 9 -0.57 -15.91 1.45
C ARG A 9 -1.80 -15.16 1.87
N ILE A 10 -2.63 -14.80 0.90
CA ILE A 10 -3.96 -14.25 1.15
C ILE A 10 -4.80 -15.36 1.82
N ASP A 11 -5.39 -15.05 2.97
CA ASP A 11 -6.23 -15.96 3.75
C ASP A 11 -7.49 -15.24 4.24
N ASP A 12 -8.65 -15.73 3.85
CA ASP A 12 -9.94 -15.12 4.18
C ASP A 12 -10.54 -15.65 5.49
N ALA A 13 -9.92 -16.65 6.12
CA ALA A 13 -10.41 -17.25 7.36
C ALA A 13 -10.46 -16.28 8.56
N GLY A 14 -9.75 -15.16 8.48
CA GLY A 14 -9.71 -14.12 9.52
C GLY A 14 -10.94 -13.21 9.58
N ASN A 15 -11.80 -13.22 8.55
CA ASN A 15 -12.89 -12.27 8.40
C ASN A 15 -14.25 -12.97 8.29
N ILE A 16 -15.22 -12.51 9.07
CA ILE A 16 -16.60 -13.01 9.06
C ILE A 16 -17.55 -11.83 8.89
N LEU A 17 -18.52 -11.95 7.98
CA LEU A 17 -19.64 -11.03 7.85
C LEU A 17 -20.92 -11.71 8.35
N VAL A 18 -21.54 -11.14 9.37
CA VAL A 18 -22.76 -11.66 9.99
C VAL A 18 -23.96 -10.89 9.48
N ALA A 19 -24.79 -11.56 8.69
CA ALA A 19 -26.03 -11.02 8.18
C ALA A 19 -27.20 -11.26 9.15
N ALA A 20 -27.61 -10.21 9.84
CA ALA A 20 -28.69 -10.23 10.83
C ALA A 20 -30.10 -10.10 10.24
N SER A 21 -30.26 -10.11 8.92
CA SER A 21 -31.56 -10.20 8.24
C SER A 21 -31.39 -10.78 6.82
N PRO A 22 -32.24 -11.73 6.39
CA PRO A 22 -32.27 -12.17 4.99
C PRO A 22 -32.76 -11.03 4.08
N GLY A 23 -32.12 -10.83 2.91
CA GLY A 23 -32.73 -10.07 1.80
C GLY A 23 -32.22 -8.65 1.52
N LYS A 24 -31.23 -8.11 2.24
CA LYS A 24 -30.50 -6.91 1.78
C LYS A 24 -29.29 -7.35 0.92
N ALA A 25 -28.95 -6.57 -0.11
CA ALA A 25 -27.86 -6.85 -1.05
C ALA A 25 -26.54 -7.17 -0.32
N LEU A 26 -26.07 -8.41 -0.47
CA LEU A 26 -24.78 -8.85 0.05
C LEU A 26 -23.67 -7.96 -0.51
N ILE A 27 -22.64 -7.70 0.28
CA ILE A 27 -21.43 -7.06 -0.23
C ILE A 27 -20.77 -8.08 -1.17
N GLU A 28 -20.94 -7.85 -2.46
CA GLU A 28 -20.29 -8.65 -3.50
C GLU A 28 -18.78 -8.67 -3.26
N ASP A 29 -18.20 -9.86 -3.45
CA ASP A 29 -16.78 -10.11 -3.25
C ASP A 29 -16.25 -9.82 -1.84
N PHE A 30 -17.09 -9.86 -0.79
CA PHE A 30 -16.60 -9.79 0.60
C PHE A 30 -15.42 -10.77 0.80
N PHE A 31 -14.34 -10.26 1.36
CA PHE A 31 -13.17 -11.06 1.70
C PHE A 31 -13.37 -11.72 3.06
N GLY A 32 -13.97 -12.92 3.06
CA GLY A 32 -14.25 -13.67 4.27
C GLY A 32 -15.42 -14.62 4.11
N THR A 33 -15.87 -15.17 5.24
CA THR A 33 -17.07 -16.01 5.29
C THR A 33 -18.30 -15.18 5.61
N VAL A 34 -19.38 -15.37 4.85
CA VAL A 34 -20.68 -14.77 5.16
C VAL A 34 -21.56 -15.79 5.88
N VAL A 35 -22.11 -15.39 7.02
CA VAL A 35 -22.95 -16.24 7.88
C VAL A 35 -24.19 -15.48 8.31
N THR A 36 -25.22 -16.19 8.77
CA THR A 36 -26.38 -15.57 9.41
C THR A 36 -26.19 -15.48 10.92
N VAL A 37 -27.05 -14.72 11.60
CA VAL A 37 -27.06 -14.69 13.08
C VAL A 37 -27.31 -16.07 13.69
N ASP A 38 -28.07 -16.93 13.00
CA ASP A 38 -28.42 -18.25 13.51
C ASP A 38 -27.22 -19.22 13.45
N ASP A 39 -26.21 -18.93 12.62
CA ASP A 39 -24.98 -19.72 12.51
C ASP A 39 -23.95 -19.37 13.60
N LEU A 40 -24.05 -18.18 14.21
CA LEU A 40 -23.07 -17.64 15.18
C LEU A 40 -22.65 -18.63 16.29
N PRO A 41 -23.58 -19.37 16.94
CA PRO A 41 -23.20 -20.25 18.05
C PRO A 41 -22.25 -21.39 17.67
N SER A 42 -22.13 -21.71 16.38
CA SER A 42 -21.28 -22.79 15.87
C SER A 42 -19.90 -22.33 15.40
N LEU A 43 -19.66 -21.01 15.37
CA LEU A 43 -18.43 -20.43 14.84
C LEU A 43 -17.39 -20.22 15.94
N ASP A 44 -16.16 -20.64 15.66
CA ASP A 44 -15.00 -20.14 16.40
C ASP A 44 -14.73 -18.71 15.96
N LEU A 45 -14.83 -17.74 16.87
CA LEU A 45 -14.57 -16.33 16.60
C LEU A 45 -13.17 -15.89 17.07
N SER A 46 -12.41 -16.78 17.71
CA SER A 46 -11.10 -16.46 18.27
C SER A 46 -10.16 -15.89 17.21
N GLY A 47 -9.60 -14.71 17.49
CA GLY A 47 -8.68 -14.03 16.58
C GLY A 47 -9.33 -13.43 15.32
N LYS A 48 -10.65 -13.50 15.15
CA LYS A 48 -11.35 -13.05 13.94
C LYS A 48 -11.83 -11.60 14.03
N THR A 49 -11.93 -10.97 12.86
CA THR A 49 -12.64 -9.70 12.66
C THR A 49 -14.05 -10.00 12.20
N VAL A 50 -15.03 -9.55 12.98
CA VAL A 50 -16.46 -9.76 12.71
C VAL A 50 -17.09 -8.46 12.23
N TYR A 51 -17.64 -8.47 11.02
CA TYR A 51 -18.42 -7.39 10.43
C TYR A 51 -19.91 -7.65 10.63
N LEU A 52 -20.62 -6.71 11.22
CA LEU A 52 -22.05 -6.80 11.50
C LEU A 52 -22.84 -6.01 10.47
N TYR A 53 -23.92 -6.65 9.99
CA TYR A 53 -24.78 -6.16 8.92
C TYR A 53 -26.25 -6.49 9.24
N GLY A 54 -27.17 -5.54 9.06
CA GLY A 54 -28.61 -5.76 9.27
C GLY A 54 -29.13 -5.34 10.65
N ASP A 55 -30.11 -6.06 11.19
CA ASP A 55 -30.65 -5.81 12.53
C ASP A 55 -29.73 -6.36 13.64
N VAL A 56 -28.81 -5.53 14.10
CA VAL A 56 -27.80 -5.89 15.10
C VAL A 56 -28.40 -6.13 16.49
N SER A 57 -29.63 -5.69 16.74
CA SER A 57 -30.31 -5.93 18.02
C SER A 57 -30.53 -7.42 18.30
N ARG A 58 -30.59 -8.25 17.24
CA ARG A 58 -30.74 -9.71 17.31
C ARG A 58 -29.51 -10.43 17.85
N ILE A 59 -28.37 -9.76 17.97
CA ILE A 59 -27.13 -10.35 18.44
C ILE A 59 -27.02 -10.17 19.96
N GLY A 60 -26.97 -11.30 20.67
CA GLY A 60 -26.77 -11.33 22.12
C GLY A 60 -25.41 -10.73 22.50
N GLY A 61 -25.36 -10.03 23.65
CA GLY A 61 -24.17 -9.28 24.09
C GLY A 61 -22.88 -10.11 24.11
N HIS A 62 -22.98 -11.35 24.61
CA HIS A 62 -21.84 -12.25 24.76
C HIS A 62 -21.49 -13.09 23.52
N ALA A 63 -22.32 -13.07 22.47
CA ALA A 63 -22.14 -13.95 21.31
C ALA A 63 -20.85 -13.66 20.53
N LEU A 64 -20.26 -12.48 20.73
CA LEU A 64 -19.09 -11.99 20.00
C LEU A 64 -17.87 -11.74 20.90
N ASP A 65 -17.93 -12.12 22.19
CA ASP A 65 -16.87 -11.80 23.17
C ASP A 65 -15.51 -12.43 22.81
N ALA A 66 -15.52 -13.56 22.08
CA ALA A 66 -14.30 -14.23 21.62
C ALA A 66 -13.69 -13.58 20.36
N ALA A 67 -14.41 -12.70 19.66
CA ALA A 67 -13.90 -12.02 18.48
C ALA A 67 -12.77 -11.05 18.85
N ALA A 68 -11.72 -10.98 18.04
CA ALA A 68 -10.66 -10.00 18.23
C ALA A 68 -11.18 -8.57 17.98
N ARG A 69 -12.06 -8.42 16.99
CA ARG A 69 -12.64 -7.14 16.59
C ARG A 69 -14.10 -7.34 16.17
N VAL A 70 -14.97 -6.41 16.58
CA VAL A 70 -16.36 -6.35 16.14
C VAL A 70 -16.62 -4.98 15.52
N LEU A 71 -17.03 -4.97 14.25
CA LEU A 71 -17.20 -3.78 13.43
C LEU A 71 -18.65 -3.72 12.90
N VAL A 72 -19.39 -2.69 13.23
CA VAL A 72 -20.75 -2.47 12.73
C VAL A 72 -20.70 -1.66 11.44
N VAL A 73 -21.24 -2.20 10.34
CA VAL A 73 -21.28 -1.49 9.06
C VAL A 73 -22.45 -0.51 9.04
N ARG A 74 -22.15 0.78 9.20
CA ARG A 74 -23.11 1.86 9.49
C ARG A 74 -24.27 1.93 8.51
N GLU A 75 -23.97 1.95 7.21
CA GLU A 75 -24.93 2.18 6.13
C GLU A 75 -25.92 1.03 5.97
N LEU A 76 -25.56 -0.15 6.48
CA LEU A 76 -26.30 -1.38 6.26
C LEU A 76 -26.93 -1.95 7.52
N SER A 77 -26.60 -1.37 8.68
CA SER A 77 -27.00 -1.86 10.00
C SER A 77 -27.93 -0.90 10.74
N HIS A 78 -28.66 -1.43 11.72
CA HIS A 78 -29.47 -0.69 12.69
C HIS A 78 -29.54 -1.48 14.01
N GLY A 79 -30.08 -0.88 15.08
CA GLY A 79 -30.24 -1.56 16.37
C GLY A 79 -28.94 -1.76 17.16
N TYR A 80 -27.89 -1.00 16.83
CA TYR A 80 -26.58 -1.04 17.49
C TYR A 80 -26.38 0.09 18.53
N ASP A 81 -27.41 0.90 18.82
CA ASP A 81 -27.33 1.97 19.79
C ASP A 81 -26.97 1.44 21.19
N GLY A 82 -26.03 2.11 21.86
CA GLY A 82 -25.54 1.72 23.19
C GLY A 82 -24.68 0.46 23.23
N ARG A 83 -24.31 -0.12 22.08
CA ARG A 83 -23.37 -1.25 22.01
C ARG A 83 -21.91 -0.75 22.01
N PRO A 84 -20.95 -1.51 22.57
CA PRO A 84 -19.54 -1.11 22.66
C PRO A 84 -18.75 -1.34 21.35
N TRP A 85 -19.42 -1.68 20.25
CA TRP A 85 -18.78 -2.08 19.01
C TRP A 85 -18.39 -0.88 18.14
N THR A 86 -17.26 -1.00 17.45
CA THR A 86 -16.76 0.08 16.59
C THR A 86 -17.64 0.22 15.36
N ILE A 87 -18.11 1.43 15.09
CA ILE A 87 -18.95 1.72 13.92
C ILE A 87 -18.04 2.13 12.76
N VAL A 88 -18.15 1.44 11.64
CA VAL A 88 -17.36 1.70 10.43
C VAL A 88 -18.26 1.96 9.22
N GLY A 89 -17.76 2.71 8.24
CA GLY A 89 -18.43 2.84 6.95
C GLY A 89 -18.22 1.61 6.07
N ILE A 90 -19.09 1.39 5.09
CA ILE A 90 -19.02 0.27 4.14
C ILE A 90 -17.69 0.20 3.37
N GLY A 91 -16.97 1.32 3.23
CA GLY A 91 -15.62 1.34 2.63
C GLY A 91 -14.53 0.63 3.44
N ARG A 92 -14.77 0.39 4.75
CA ARG A 92 -13.89 -0.40 5.66
C ARG A 92 -14.15 -1.90 5.57
N VAL A 93 -15.12 -2.34 4.75
CA VAL A 93 -15.36 -3.76 4.51
C VAL A 93 -14.41 -4.26 3.42
N PRO A 94 -13.59 -5.29 3.67
CA PRO A 94 -12.63 -5.78 2.70
C PRO A 94 -13.33 -6.52 1.56
N VAL A 95 -12.88 -6.25 0.34
CA VAL A 95 -13.31 -7.00 -0.85
C VAL A 95 -12.15 -7.67 -1.54
N ARG A 96 -12.39 -8.88 -2.05
CA ARG A 96 -11.44 -9.66 -2.82
C ARG A 96 -11.26 -9.01 -4.20
N VAL A 97 -10.02 -8.88 -4.63
CA VAL A 97 -9.68 -8.48 -6.01
C VAL A 97 -9.07 -9.68 -6.71
N HIS A 98 -9.91 -10.44 -7.41
CA HIS A 98 -9.54 -11.58 -8.26
C HIS A 98 -8.62 -12.64 -7.60
N GLY A 99 -8.63 -12.74 -6.27
CA GLY A 99 -7.73 -13.63 -5.52
C GLY A 99 -6.26 -13.19 -5.50
N VAL A 100 -5.94 -11.99 -5.99
CA VAL A 100 -4.57 -11.44 -6.08
C VAL A 100 -4.34 -10.25 -5.15
N GLY A 101 -5.39 -9.79 -4.46
CA GLY A 101 -5.28 -8.76 -3.44
C GLY A 101 -6.59 -8.53 -2.71
N VAL A 102 -6.54 -7.64 -1.71
CA VAL A 102 -7.69 -7.22 -0.90
C VAL A 102 -7.79 -5.71 -0.91
N TYR A 103 -8.98 -5.20 -1.13
CA TYR A 103 -9.23 -3.78 -1.30
C TYR A 103 -10.20 -3.24 -0.26
N TYR A 104 -9.84 -2.08 0.30
CA TYR A 104 -10.71 -1.25 1.12
C TYR A 104 -10.99 0.02 0.34
N ARG A 105 -12.25 0.20 -0.09
CA ARG A 105 -12.65 1.35 -0.90
C ARG A 105 -12.51 2.67 -0.14
N ARG A 106 -12.57 2.61 1.20
CA ARG A 106 -12.26 3.73 2.09
C ARG A 106 -11.78 3.16 3.43
N PHE A 107 -10.48 2.96 3.53
CA PHE A 107 -9.85 2.48 4.74
C PHE A 107 -9.74 3.59 5.78
N PHE A 108 -9.24 4.78 5.46
CA PHE A 108 -9.09 5.80 6.50
C PHE A 108 -10.38 6.60 6.70
N ASP A 109 -10.57 7.12 7.92
CA ASP A 109 -11.80 7.82 8.29
C ASP A 109 -11.97 9.12 7.47
N PRO A 110 -13.16 9.36 6.90
CA PRO A 110 -13.45 10.62 6.20
C PRO A 110 -13.18 11.82 7.10
N GLY A 111 -12.44 12.81 6.59
CA GLY A 111 -12.14 14.06 7.29
C GLY A 111 -10.78 14.11 7.98
N SER A 112 -10.03 13.01 7.96
CA SER A 112 -8.60 13.04 8.31
C SER A 112 -7.81 13.59 7.11
N ASP A 113 -7.23 14.78 7.24
CA ASP A 113 -6.39 15.38 6.20
C ASP A 113 -4.99 14.72 6.16
N HIS A 114 -4.94 13.44 5.78
CA HIS A 114 -3.67 12.71 5.65
C HIS A 114 -2.75 13.33 4.61
N PHE A 115 -3.31 13.89 3.53
CA PHE A 115 -2.51 14.57 2.52
C PHE A 115 -1.78 15.76 3.13
N GLY A 116 -2.52 16.67 3.77
CA GLY A 116 -1.97 17.88 4.40
C GLY A 116 -1.02 17.55 5.55
N ALA A 117 -1.40 16.61 6.42
CA ALA A 117 -0.56 16.17 7.54
C ALA A 117 0.81 15.67 7.06
N ILE A 118 0.84 14.68 6.16
CA ILE A 118 2.10 14.11 5.64
C ILE A 118 2.93 15.18 4.91
N CYS A 119 2.28 16.04 4.10
CA CYS A 119 2.98 17.12 3.40
C CYS A 119 3.53 18.21 4.35
N SER A 120 2.97 18.34 5.56
CA SER A 120 3.45 19.29 6.57
C SER A 120 4.53 18.70 7.48
N GLU A 121 4.49 17.38 7.70
CA GLU A 121 5.45 16.65 8.54
C GLU A 121 6.76 16.38 7.79
N HIS A 122 6.72 16.28 6.45
CA HIS A 122 7.85 15.87 5.63
C HIS A 122 8.23 16.83 4.51
N ALA A 123 9.54 16.95 4.26
CA ALA A 123 10.07 17.69 3.13
C ALA A 123 10.25 16.78 1.91
N PHE A 124 9.28 16.80 1.00
CA PHE A 124 9.33 15.99 -0.22
C PHE A 124 10.50 16.38 -1.14
N GLN A 125 11.14 15.36 -1.70
CA GLN A 125 12.36 15.47 -2.47
C GLN A 125 12.08 15.35 -3.97
N SER A 126 12.94 15.94 -4.79
CA SER A 126 12.86 15.77 -6.23
C SER A 126 13.23 14.35 -6.63
N LEU A 127 12.54 13.83 -7.66
CA LEU A 127 12.88 12.56 -8.29
C LEU A 127 13.57 12.78 -9.61
N THR A 128 14.57 11.96 -9.93
CA THR A 128 15.07 11.83 -11.30
C THR A 128 14.45 10.60 -11.97
N GLU A 129 14.04 10.75 -13.23
CA GLU A 129 13.53 9.61 -14.01
C GLU A 129 14.68 8.92 -14.72
N SER A 130 15.19 7.83 -14.13
CA SER A 130 16.28 7.04 -14.71
C SER A 130 17.54 7.90 -14.91
N THR A 131 18.18 7.83 -16.06
CA THR A 131 19.38 8.59 -16.46
C THR A 131 19.07 9.89 -17.22
N LYS A 132 17.78 10.27 -17.34
CA LYS A 132 17.41 11.44 -18.15
C LYS A 132 17.75 12.74 -17.42
N PRO A 133 18.31 13.75 -18.11
CA PRO A 133 18.48 15.08 -17.54
C PRO A 133 17.09 15.72 -17.36
N GLY A 134 16.56 15.67 -16.14
CA GLY A 134 15.28 16.28 -15.76
C GLY A 134 14.69 15.70 -14.48
N THR A 135 13.93 16.52 -13.77
CA THR A 135 13.14 16.08 -12.60
C THR A 135 11.81 15.50 -13.06
N ALA A 136 11.38 14.41 -12.42
CA ALA A 136 10.05 13.85 -12.63
C ALA A 136 8.96 14.87 -12.27
N HIS A 137 7.75 14.68 -12.81
CA HIS A 137 6.56 15.45 -12.41
C HIS A 137 6.01 15.10 -11.01
N ARG A 138 6.79 14.34 -10.25
CA ARG A 138 6.47 13.87 -8.91
C ARG A 138 7.58 14.28 -7.97
N THR A 139 7.20 14.55 -6.73
CA THR A 139 8.11 14.63 -5.59
C THR A 139 7.87 13.43 -4.69
N GLY A 140 8.83 13.06 -3.85
CA GLY A 140 8.71 11.86 -3.03
C GLY A 140 9.69 11.80 -1.89
N ILE A 141 9.46 10.88 -0.98
CA ILE A 141 10.29 10.67 0.20
C ILE A 141 10.23 9.19 0.63
N TYR A 142 11.34 8.69 1.16
CA TYR A 142 11.38 7.42 1.87
C TYR A 142 11.27 7.66 3.36
N LEU A 143 10.40 6.88 4.00
CA LEU A 143 10.19 6.93 5.45
C LEU A 143 10.37 5.54 6.04
N THR A 144 11.01 5.46 7.21
CA THR A 144 11.14 4.23 8.01
C THR A 144 11.41 4.61 9.46
N PRO A 145 11.13 3.76 10.46
CA PRO A 145 11.56 4.04 11.83
C PRO A 145 13.08 4.19 11.91
N VAL A 146 13.53 5.31 12.49
CA VAL A 146 14.95 5.60 12.76
C VAL A 146 15.17 5.59 14.27
N ALA A 147 16.05 4.72 14.74
CA ALA A 147 16.46 4.65 16.14
C ALA A 147 17.88 5.21 16.29
N ARG A 148 18.11 6.00 17.34
CA ARG A 148 19.44 6.53 17.68
C ARG A 148 20.05 5.74 18.83
N ASP A 149 21.29 5.28 18.67
CA ASP A 149 22.10 4.68 19.73
C ASP A 149 23.47 5.38 19.76
N GLY A 150 23.69 6.26 20.75
CA GLY A 150 24.82 7.19 20.72
C GLY A 150 24.78 8.07 19.48
N ASP A 151 25.86 8.02 18.68
CA ASP A 151 25.98 8.73 17.40
C ASP A 151 25.45 7.91 16.20
N ASP A 152 25.13 6.63 16.42
CA ASP A 152 24.67 5.72 15.38
C ASP A 152 23.18 5.93 15.10
N LEU A 153 22.81 5.91 13.82
CA LEU A 153 21.42 5.95 13.36
C LEU A 153 21.06 4.62 12.71
N HIS A 154 20.20 3.84 13.35
CA HIS A 154 19.70 2.56 12.87
C HIS A 154 18.38 2.73 12.14
N PHE A 155 18.28 2.15 10.95
CA PHE A 155 17.10 2.28 10.08
C PHE A 155 17.03 1.09 9.11
N ARG A 156 16.02 1.10 8.22
CA ARG A 156 15.91 0.11 7.14
C ARG A 156 15.98 0.78 5.79
N LEU A 157 16.66 0.14 4.86
CA LEU A 157 16.75 0.58 3.48
C LEU A 157 15.75 -0.16 2.61
N LEU A 158 15.31 0.48 1.52
CA LEU A 158 14.59 -0.20 0.45
C LEU A 158 15.17 0.29 -0.89
N ARG A 159 16.35 -0.24 -1.22
CA ARG A 159 17.18 0.13 -2.37
C ARG A 159 16.51 -0.34 -3.66
N CYS A 160 15.49 0.40 -4.09
CA CYS A 160 14.81 0.16 -5.35
C CYS A 160 15.28 1.14 -6.44
N SER A 161 14.61 1.16 -7.58
CA SER A 161 15.00 1.97 -8.74
C SER A 161 14.66 3.47 -8.62
N THR A 162 14.09 3.92 -7.50
CA THR A 162 13.70 5.32 -7.32
C THR A 162 14.89 6.12 -6.83
N ASN A 163 15.25 7.19 -7.55
CA ASN A 163 16.38 8.03 -7.21
C ASN A 163 15.87 9.37 -6.63
N LEU A 164 15.80 9.43 -5.32
CA LEU A 164 15.48 10.61 -4.54
C LEU A 164 16.75 11.43 -4.27
N SER A 165 16.61 12.75 -4.17
CA SER A 165 17.76 13.65 -3.97
C SER A 165 18.18 13.84 -2.51
N GLY A 166 17.44 13.32 -1.54
CA GLY A 166 17.71 13.49 -0.11
C GLY A 166 17.64 12.18 0.67
N PRO A 167 17.95 12.22 1.98
CA PRO A 167 18.00 11.05 2.83
C PRO A 167 16.60 10.47 3.10
N THR A 168 16.57 9.22 3.57
CA THR A 168 15.39 8.67 4.25
C THR A 168 15.09 9.46 5.52
N GLU A 169 13.81 9.67 5.83
CA GLU A 169 13.37 10.31 7.09
C GLU A 169 12.71 9.30 8.04
N ASN A 170 12.69 9.65 9.32
CA ASN A 170 11.98 8.93 10.35
C ASN A 170 10.46 9.01 10.14
N PHE A 171 9.73 8.06 10.70
CA PHE A 171 8.27 8.16 10.81
C PHE A 171 7.87 9.31 11.73
N SER A 172 6.94 10.13 11.23
CA SER A 172 6.18 11.06 12.03
C SER A 172 5.02 10.36 12.75
N ALA A 173 4.23 11.14 13.50
CA ALA A 173 3.04 10.63 14.19
C ALA A 173 1.95 10.14 13.22
N THR A 174 1.82 10.75 12.05
CA THR A 174 0.86 10.28 11.03
C THR A 174 1.32 8.99 10.39
N ASP A 175 2.59 8.86 10.04
CA ASP A 175 3.11 7.64 9.42
C ASP A 175 3.00 6.44 10.36
N THR A 176 3.34 6.65 11.64
CA THR A 176 3.24 5.61 12.67
C THR A 176 1.80 5.11 12.76
N ARG A 177 0.81 6.01 12.85
CA ARG A 177 -0.62 5.64 12.91
C ARG A 177 -1.08 4.90 11.66
N ILE A 178 -0.68 5.36 10.47
CA ILE A 178 -1.02 4.71 9.20
C ILE A 178 -0.43 3.29 9.17
N VAL A 179 0.87 3.17 9.40
CA VAL A 179 1.59 1.89 9.28
C VAL A 179 1.13 0.89 10.33
N ASP A 180 0.86 1.33 11.57
CA ASP A 180 0.30 0.48 12.62
C ASP A 180 -1.09 -0.04 12.23
N ALA A 181 -1.98 0.84 11.75
CA ALA A 181 -3.31 0.43 11.30
C ALA A 181 -3.25 -0.57 10.14
N LEU A 182 -2.31 -0.39 9.21
CA LEU A 182 -2.09 -1.31 8.10
C LEU A 182 -1.54 -2.65 8.58
N ASN A 183 -0.63 -2.68 9.56
CA ASN A 183 -0.10 -3.92 10.12
C ASN A 183 -1.17 -4.72 10.87
N VAL A 184 -2.04 -4.05 11.64
CA VAL A 184 -3.19 -4.71 12.28
C VAL A 184 -4.10 -5.34 11.24
N GLU A 185 -4.38 -4.64 10.14
CA GLU A 185 -5.25 -5.18 9.09
C GLU A 185 -4.56 -6.25 8.24
N ALA A 186 -3.27 -6.13 7.97
CA ALA A 186 -2.51 -7.15 7.25
C ALA A 186 -2.58 -8.53 7.96
N ALA A 187 -2.62 -8.54 9.29
CA ALA A 187 -2.76 -9.77 10.08
C ALA A 187 -4.13 -10.46 9.94
N SER A 188 -5.17 -9.74 9.48
CA SER A 188 -6.48 -10.33 9.17
C SER A 188 -6.59 -10.82 7.72
N ILE A 189 -5.65 -10.42 6.85
CA ILE A 189 -5.69 -10.66 5.40
C ILE A 189 -4.68 -11.70 4.95
N PHE A 190 -3.54 -11.77 5.63
CA PHE A 190 -2.42 -12.62 5.24
C PHE A 190 -2.04 -13.60 6.33
N ARG A 191 -1.52 -14.75 5.90
CA ARG A 191 -0.71 -15.64 6.73
C ARG A 191 0.76 -15.42 6.43
N ASP A 192 1.56 -15.61 7.48
CA ASP A 192 3.02 -15.66 7.43
C ASP A 192 3.69 -14.38 6.92
N GLN A 193 2.99 -13.23 6.90
CA GLN A 193 3.51 -11.97 6.34
C GLN A 193 4.57 -11.32 7.23
N ALA A 194 5.53 -10.67 6.59
CA ALA A 194 6.45 -9.73 7.24
C ALA A 194 5.73 -8.41 7.60
N PRO A 195 6.18 -7.69 8.65
CA PRO A 195 5.61 -6.40 9.00
C PRO A 195 5.91 -5.34 7.94
N LEU A 196 4.94 -4.46 7.71
CA LEU A 196 5.09 -3.23 6.95
C LEU A 196 5.91 -2.24 7.79
N ASN A 197 7.02 -1.73 7.24
CA ASN A 197 7.98 -0.91 8.01
C ASN A 197 8.73 0.14 7.17
N HIS A 198 8.41 0.25 5.88
CA HIS A 198 9.07 1.17 4.97
C HIS A 198 8.06 1.78 4.00
N VAL A 199 8.14 3.09 3.81
CA VAL A 199 7.17 3.86 3.02
C VAL A 199 7.88 4.55 1.87
N LEU A 200 7.26 4.51 0.69
CA LEU A 200 7.50 5.47 -0.39
C LEU A 200 6.26 6.36 -0.52
N ALA A 201 6.37 7.60 -0.08
CA ALA A 201 5.33 8.61 -0.23
C ALA A 201 5.66 9.49 -1.44
N GLN A 202 4.70 9.70 -2.34
CA GLN A 202 4.91 10.43 -3.59
C GLN A 202 3.73 11.33 -3.93
N VAL A 203 4.00 12.61 -4.19
CA VAL A 203 3.00 13.57 -4.68
C VAL A 203 3.00 13.60 -6.20
N TYR A 204 1.82 13.43 -6.79
CA TYR A 204 1.58 13.35 -8.21
C TYR A 204 0.94 14.67 -8.67
N HIS A 205 1.74 15.54 -9.28
CA HIS A 205 1.27 16.84 -9.75
C HIS A 205 0.66 16.76 -11.15
N ASN A 206 -0.39 17.54 -11.38
CA ASN A 206 -0.98 17.77 -12.69
C ASN A 206 -0.68 19.22 -13.12
N THR A 207 -0.16 19.40 -14.34
CA THR A 207 0.13 20.72 -14.92
C THR A 207 -0.88 21.01 -16.02
N PRO A 208 -1.75 22.02 -15.87
CA PRO A 208 -2.67 22.44 -16.93
C PRO A 208 -1.95 22.88 -18.21
N THR A 209 -2.68 22.91 -19.33
CA THR A 209 -2.19 23.50 -20.59
C THR A 209 -2.01 25.01 -20.41
N THR A 210 -0.91 25.57 -20.92
CA THR A 210 -0.71 27.01 -21.14
C THR A 210 -0.61 27.29 -22.65
N ALA A 211 -0.50 28.57 -23.05
CA ALA A 211 -0.33 28.93 -24.45
C ALA A 211 0.95 28.31 -25.06
N GLU A 212 1.97 28.06 -24.23
CA GLU A 212 3.30 27.58 -24.62
C GLU A 212 3.49 26.07 -24.38
N ARG A 213 2.65 25.42 -23.56
CA ARG A 213 2.86 24.04 -23.14
C ARG A 213 1.56 23.24 -23.05
N LYS A 214 1.54 22.05 -23.63
CA LYS A 214 0.46 21.06 -23.44
C LYS A 214 0.37 20.63 -21.98
N GLN A 215 -0.83 20.31 -21.51
CA GLN A 215 -1.03 19.72 -20.18
C GLN A 215 -0.14 18.48 -19.96
N SER A 216 0.27 18.29 -18.71
CA SER A 216 0.99 17.10 -18.24
C SER A 216 0.27 16.53 -17.04
N LYS A 217 0.15 15.20 -16.99
CA LYS A 217 -0.47 14.46 -15.89
C LYS A 217 0.55 13.46 -15.36
N ALA A 218 0.71 13.39 -14.05
CA ALA A 218 1.63 12.43 -13.46
C ALA A 218 1.16 10.99 -13.73
N LYS A 219 2.08 10.17 -14.25
CA LYS A 219 1.89 8.76 -14.59
C LYS A 219 3.13 7.97 -14.18
N ILE A 220 2.95 6.68 -14.00
CA ILE A 220 4.04 5.70 -13.87
C ILE A 220 3.74 4.61 -14.88
N SER A 221 4.68 4.31 -15.77
CA SER A 221 4.55 3.24 -16.76
C SER A 221 4.54 1.86 -16.11
N ALA A 222 4.11 0.85 -16.88
CA ALA A 222 4.09 -0.54 -16.43
C ALA A 222 5.44 -1.01 -15.87
N HIS A 223 5.42 -1.51 -14.63
CA HIS A 223 6.57 -2.08 -13.94
C HIS A 223 6.13 -3.06 -12.85
N ALA A 224 7.05 -3.89 -12.37
CA ALA A 224 6.94 -4.56 -11.09
C ALA A 224 7.82 -3.83 -10.07
N ASP A 225 7.36 -3.74 -8.82
CA ASP A 225 8.13 -3.18 -7.73
C ASP A 225 9.36 -4.03 -7.46
N LYS A 226 10.50 -3.39 -7.16
CA LYS A 226 11.76 -4.09 -6.93
C LYS A 226 11.78 -4.71 -5.55
N THR A 227 11.98 -6.03 -5.51
CA THR A 227 11.86 -6.82 -4.28
C THR A 227 13.19 -7.12 -3.58
N LYS A 228 14.31 -6.59 -4.10
CA LYS A 228 15.70 -6.82 -3.60
C LYS A 228 15.85 -6.81 -2.08
N ASP A 229 15.31 -5.78 -1.41
CA ASP A 229 15.44 -5.60 0.03
C ASP A 229 14.19 -6.04 0.81
N MET A 230 13.24 -6.70 0.13
CA MET A 230 12.01 -7.21 0.74
C MET A 230 12.19 -8.68 1.13
N PRO A 231 11.71 -9.11 2.30
CA PRO A 231 11.71 -10.52 2.66
C PRO A 231 10.73 -11.30 1.75
N ALA A 232 10.95 -12.61 1.59
CA ALA A 232 10.15 -13.46 0.70
C ALA A 232 8.65 -13.49 1.05
N ASN A 233 8.33 -13.32 2.33
CA ASN A 233 6.98 -13.15 2.85
C ASN A 233 6.52 -11.68 2.94
N GLY A 234 7.13 -10.78 2.17
CA GLY A 234 6.72 -9.39 2.09
C GLY A 234 5.32 -9.22 1.50
N ILE A 235 4.70 -8.10 1.87
CA ILE A 235 3.45 -7.61 1.29
C ILE A 235 3.60 -6.12 0.96
N MET A 236 2.63 -5.58 0.22
CA MET A 236 2.55 -4.17 -0.11
C MET A 236 1.15 -3.63 0.14
N ALA A 237 1.08 -2.40 0.65
CA ALA A 237 -0.15 -1.66 0.86
C ALA A 237 -0.09 -0.34 0.08
N PHE A 238 -0.95 -0.22 -0.94
CA PHE A 238 -1.08 0.99 -1.75
C PHE A 238 -2.17 1.88 -1.13
N CYS A 239 -1.76 2.85 -0.33
CA CYS A 239 -2.66 3.85 0.23
C CYS A 239 -2.76 5.05 -0.72
N THR A 240 -3.95 5.64 -0.81
CA THR A 240 -4.17 6.82 -1.65
C THR A 240 -4.86 7.94 -0.89
N PHE A 241 -4.25 9.11 -0.93
CA PHE A 241 -4.80 10.35 -0.39
C PHE A 241 -4.89 11.41 -1.49
N TYR A 242 -5.84 12.33 -1.37
CA TYR A 242 -6.04 13.39 -2.34
C TYR A 242 -6.14 14.75 -1.67
N ASP A 243 -5.69 15.75 -2.40
CA ASP A 243 -5.95 17.16 -2.14
C ASP A 243 -6.79 17.74 -3.30
N ARG A 244 -7.60 18.77 -3.00
CA ARG A 244 -8.51 19.45 -3.92
C ARG A 244 -9.61 18.58 -4.51
N LEU A 245 -10.27 17.78 -3.67
CA LEU A 245 -11.47 17.04 -4.07
C LEU A 245 -12.73 17.91 -4.16
N ASP A 246 -12.72 19.13 -3.61
CA ASP A 246 -13.92 19.99 -3.44
C ASP A 246 -14.61 20.37 -4.76
N ALA A 247 -13.87 20.39 -5.86
CA ALA A 247 -14.39 20.69 -7.18
C ALA A 247 -15.11 19.49 -7.84
N LEU A 248 -15.00 18.30 -7.24
CA LEU A 248 -15.55 17.05 -7.76
C LEU A 248 -16.81 16.66 -7.00
N ARG A 249 -17.68 15.89 -7.66
CA ARG A 249 -18.87 15.32 -7.02
C ARG A 249 -18.80 13.80 -7.02
N PRO A 250 -19.38 13.13 -6.02
CA PRO A 250 -19.60 11.69 -6.09
C PRO A 250 -20.30 11.30 -7.39
N LEU A 251 -19.90 10.19 -7.99
CA LEU A 251 -20.58 9.64 -9.16
C LEU A 251 -21.86 8.90 -8.73
N ALA A 252 -22.87 8.88 -9.60
CA ALA A 252 -24.17 8.28 -9.29
C ALA A 252 -24.07 6.75 -9.10
N ASP A 253 -23.24 6.09 -9.90
CA ASP A 253 -23.09 4.63 -9.91
C ASP A 253 -22.03 4.12 -8.92
N ASP A 254 -21.24 5.03 -8.33
CA ASP A 254 -20.17 4.70 -7.38
C ASP A 254 -19.95 5.85 -6.40
N ALA A 255 -20.45 5.67 -5.17
CA ALA A 255 -20.37 6.67 -4.11
C ALA A 255 -18.95 6.89 -3.55
N PHE A 256 -17.99 6.04 -3.90
CA PHE A 256 -16.58 6.23 -3.56
C PHE A 256 -15.81 7.00 -4.65
N ASP A 257 -16.33 6.99 -5.87
CA ASP A 257 -15.70 7.68 -7.00
C ASP A 257 -16.14 9.14 -7.06
N HIS A 258 -15.22 10.00 -7.51
CA HIS A 258 -15.43 11.43 -7.64
C HIS A 258 -15.09 11.88 -9.04
N GLY A 259 -15.93 12.73 -9.62
CA GLY A 259 -15.74 13.15 -11.00
C GLY A 259 -16.60 14.31 -11.45
N VAL A 260 -16.60 14.51 -12.77
CA VAL A 260 -17.32 15.59 -13.46
C VAL A 260 -18.13 14.97 -14.59
N LYS A 261 -19.43 15.29 -14.64
CA LYS A 261 -20.36 14.83 -15.70
C LYS A 261 -20.28 13.31 -15.96
N GLY A 262 -20.29 12.52 -14.89
CA GLY A 262 -20.24 11.05 -14.98
C GLY A 262 -18.86 10.46 -15.30
N THR A 263 -17.82 11.28 -15.50
CA THR A 263 -16.46 10.80 -15.73
C THR A 263 -15.64 10.92 -14.45
N SER A 264 -15.06 9.81 -13.99
CA SER A 264 -14.15 9.78 -12.84
C SER A 264 -12.94 10.71 -13.06
N ALA A 265 -12.58 11.48 -12.03
CA ALA A 265 -11.33 12.23 -11.97
C ALA A 265 -10.21 11.46 -11.26
N LEU A 266 -10.52 10.30 -10.68
CA LEU A 266 -9.59 9.54 -9.86
C LEU A 266 -8.61 8.71 -10.68
N THR A 267 -7.53 8.34 -10.02
CA THR A 267 -6.43 7.59 -10.64
C THR A 267 -6.73 6.10 -10.56
N LYS A 268 -6.30 5.34 -11.56
CA LYS A 268 -6.40 3.88 -11.56
C LYS A 268 -5.03 3.25 -11.45
N LEU A 269 -4.91 2.24 -10.59
CA LEU A 269 -3.80 1.30 -10.58
C LEU A 269 -4.18 0.14 -11.52
N HIS A 270 -3.54 0.09 -12.68
CA HIS A 270 -3.84 -0.89 -13.72
C HIS A 270 -2.83 -2.02 -13.67
N PHE A 271 -3.30 -3.26 -13.67
CA PHE A 271 -2.49 -4.46 -13.62
C PHE A 271 -2.57 -5.20 -14.96
N ARG A 272 -1.42 -5.72 -15.41
CA ARG A 272 -1.31 -6.60 -16.57
C ARG A 272 -0.43 -7.79 -16.24
N LEU A 273 -0.96 -8.98 -16.49
CA LEU A 273 -0.30 -10.24 -16.27
C LEU A 273 0.93 -10.34 -17.20
N LYS A 274 2.06 -10.83 -16.68
CA LYS A 274 3.29 -10.96 -17.46
C LYS A 274 3.22 -12.12 -18.46
N GLU A 275 2.55 -13.20 -18.08
CA GLU A 275 2.36 -14.41 -18.88
C GLU A 275 0.93 -14.94 -18.70
N PRO A 276 0.24 -15.42 -19.76
CA PRO A 276 -1.12 -15.95 -19.65
C PRO A 276 -1.25 -17.05 -18.58
N GLY A 277 -2.38 -17.09 -17.87
CA GLY A 277 -2.57 -18.06 -16.79
C GLY A 277 -4.00 -18.08 -16.23
N ALA A 278 -4.14 -18.58 -15.00
CA ALA A 278 -5.43 -18.77 -14.32
C ALA A 278 -6.06 -17.48 -13.76
N PHE A 279 -5.31 -16.37 -13.73
CA PHE A 279 -5.78 -15.08 -13.25
C PHE A 279 -6.15 -14.16 -14.42
N PRO A 280 -6.96 -13.09 -14.19
CA PRO A 280 -7.33 -12.16 -15.26
C PRO A 280 -6.09 -11.56 -15.94
N GLU A 281 -6.09 -11.54 -17.27
CA GLU A 281 -4.99 -10.98 -18.08
C GLU A 281 -4.69 -9.52 -17.70
N GLN A 282 -5.74 -8.76 -17.39
CA GLN A 282 -5.63 -7.38 -16.90
C GLN A 282 -6.83 -7.02 -16.02
N PHE A 283 -6.60 -6.13 -15.06
CA PHE A 283 -7.66 -5.54 -14.24
C PHE A 283 -7.23 -4.15 -13.76
N SER A 284 -8.13 -3.40 -13.12
CA SER A 284 -7.79 -2.10 -12.55
C SER A 284 -8.46 -1.92 -11.19
N VAL A 285 -7.75 -1.26 -10.28
CA VAL A 285 -8.31 -0.75 -9.03
C VAL A 285 -8.39 0.77 -9.15
N THR A 286 -9.60 1.33 -9.05
CA THR A 286 -9.75 2.78 -8.90
C THR A 286 -9.27 3.15 -7.50
N LEU A 287 -8.31 4.07 -7.42
CA LEU A 287 -7.72 4.51 -6.17
C LEU A 287 -8.61 5.59 -5.57
N TYR A 288 -9.55 5.20 -4.73
CA TYR A 288 -10.47 6.14 -4.07
C TYR A 288 -9.73 6.97 -2.99
N PRO A 289 -10.29 8.12 -2.58
CA PRO A 289 -9.81 8.83 -1.41
C PRO A 289 -9.80 7.92 -0.19
N ASP A 290 -8.68 7.94 0.54
CA ASP A 290 -8.48 7.19 1.77
C ASP A 290 -8.56 5.65 1.58
N SER A 291 -8.36 5.17 0.36
CA SER A 291 -8.40 3.74 0.03
C SER A 291 -7.07 3.04 0.30
N VAL A 292 -7.14 1.72 0.48
CA VAL A 292 -5.96 0.85 0.62
C VAL A 292 -6.16 -0.41 -0.21
N PHE A 293 -5.19 -0.71 -1.07
CA PHE A 293 -5.08 -2.00 -1.76
C PHE A 293 -3.89 -2.80 -1.24
N PHE A 294 -4.15 -3.98 -0.69
CA PHE A 294 -3.14 -4.91 -0.22
C PHE A 294 -2.85 -5.97 -1.28
N MET A 295 -1.57 -6.28 -1.48
CA MET A 295 -1.15 -7.41 -2.33
C MET A 295 0.14 -8.07 -1.81
N PRO A 296 0.26 -9.40 -1.94
CA PRO A 296 1.49 -10.12 -1.64
C PRO A 296 2.52 -9.95 -2.76
N LEU A 297 3.79 -10.30 -2.48
CA LEU A 297 4.84 -10.30 -3.51
C LEU A 297 4.58 -11.28 -4.65
N SER A 298 3.84 -12.37 -4.41
CA SER A 298 3.40 -13.26 -5.48
C SER A 298 2.57 -12.55 -6.54
N THR A 299 1.73 -11.57 -6.15
CA THR A 299 1.00 -10.73 -7.12
C THR A 299 1.94 -9.82 -7.91
N ASN A 300 2.93 -9.20 -7.26
CA ASN A 300 3.96 -8.37 -7.94
C ASN A 300 4.81 -9.18 -8.92
N ARG A 301 5.02 -10.46 -8.61
CA ARG A 301 5.70 -11.40 -9.49
C ARG A 301 4.85 -11.73 -10.72
N LEU A 302 3.55 -11.93 -10.56
CA LEU A 302 2.65 -12.27 -11.67
C LEU A 302 2.31 -11.07 -12.58
N TYR A 303 2.21 -9.87 -12.01
CA TYR A 303 1.72 -8.68 -12.70
C TYR A 303 2.76 -7.57 -12.81
N THR A 304 2.70 -6.83 -13.91
CA THR A 304 3.14 -5.43 -13.92
C THR A 304 1.97 -4.53 -13.55
N HIS A 305 2.26 -3.37 -12.98
CA HIS A 305 1.26 -2.36 -12.68
C HIS A 305 1.69 -0.96 -13.14
N GLU A 306 0.71 -0.11 -13.41
CA GLU A 306 0.92 1.27 -13.82
C GLU A 306 -0.10 2.23 -13.24
N ILE A 307 0.30 3.49 -13.09
CA ILE A 307 -0.56 4.58 -12.63
C ILE A 307 -1.16 5.28 -13.84
N ARG A 308 -2.46 5.09 -14.04
CA ARG A 308 -3.25 5.72 -15.11
C ARG A 308 -4.07 6.89 -14.57
N SER A 309 -3.75 8.09 -15.05
CA SER A 309 -4.55 9.29 -14.81
C SER A 309 -5.90 9.24 -15.54
N SER A 310 -6.90 9.94 -15.01
CA SER A 310 -8.18 10.16 -15.70
C SER A 310 -8.02 10.85 -17.07
N ALA A 311 -9.01 10.62 -17.94
CA ALA A 311 -9.13 11.27 -19.24
C ALA A 311 -9.46 12.78 -19.12
N LEU A 312 -10.07 13.23 -18.02
CA LEU A 312 -10.42 14.63 -17.78
C LEU A 312 -9.21 15.56 -17.80
N ASP A 313 -9.39 16.83 -18.17
CA ASP A 313 -8.29 17.81 -18.24
C ASP A 313 -7.55 17.97 -16.92
N ALA A 314 -6.23 18.15 -17.00
CA ALA A 314 -5.35 18.30 -15.84
C ALA A 314 -5.79 19.41 -14.86
N ALA A 315 -6.50 20.44 -15.33
CA ALA A 315 -7.01 21.54 -14.52
C ALA A 315 -8.10 21.12 -13.51
N VAL A 316 -8.82 20.03 -13.78
CA VAL A 316 -9.89 19.53 -12.89
C VAL A 316 -9.46 18.29 -12.10
N LEU A 317 -8.23 17.81 -12.29
CA LEU A 317 -7.73 16.64 -11.58
C LEU A 317 -7.22 17.03 -10.19
N PRO A 318 -7.57 16.26 -9.15
CA PRO A 318 -7.04 16.48 -7.81
C PRO A 318 -5.54 16.15 -7.77
N THR A 319 -4.83 16.66 -6.77
CA THR A 319 -3.45 16.23 -6.52
C THR A 319 -3.50 14.94 -5.73
N ARG A 320 -2.76 13.91 -6.17
CA ARG A 320 -2.72 12.62 -5.47
C ARG A 320 -1.44 12.47 -4.67
N LEU A 321 -1.55 12.01 -3.43
CA LEU A 321 -0.44 11.43 -2.68
C LEU A 321 -0.60 9.90 -2.73
N GLY A 322 0.33 9.24 -3.44
CA GLY A 322 0.48 7.80 -3.35
C GLY A 322 1.38 7.46 -2.17
N TYR A 323 0.88 6.68 -1.22
CA TYR A 323 1.60 6.30 -0.01
C TYR A 323 1.72 4.78 0.01
N VAL A 324 2.84 4.26 -0.48
CA VAL A 324 3.06 2.82 -0.67
C VAL A 324 3.90 2.30 0.49
N VAL A 325 3.29 1.45 1.31
CA VAL A 325 3.96 0.81 2.44
C VAL A 325 4.40 -0.59 2.04
N ARG A 326 5.63 -0.93 2.38
CA ARG A 326 6.29 -2.19 2.03
C ARG A 326 7.03 -2.76 3.25
N CYS A 327 7.44 -4.01 3.12
CA CYS A 327 8.32 -4.70 4.06
C CYS A 327 9.76 -4.56 3.60
N SER A 328 10.66 -4.09 4.46
CA SER A 328 12.11 -4.17 4.28
C SER A 328 12.74 -5.09 5.31
N SER A 329 13.68 -5.92 4.86
CA SER A 329 14.60 -6.71 5.68
C SER A 329 16.04 -6.19 5.64
N ALA A 330 16.34 -5.14 4.86
CA ALA A 330 17.68 -4.57 4.75
C ALA A 330 17.93 -3.59 5.90
N GLU A 331 18.41 -4.12 7.02
CA GLU A 331 18.80 -3.31 8.16
C GLU A 331 20.10 -2.55 7.89
N ALA A 332 20.15 -1.28 8.31
CA ALA A 332 21.27 -0.40 8.09
C ALA A 332 21.63 0.39 9.35
N VAL A 333 22.87 0.88 9.38
CA VAL A 333 23.36 1.86 10.35
C VAL A 333 24.12 2.94 9.61
N HIS A 334 23.85 4.21 9.95
CA HIS A 334 24.71 5.31 9.56
C HIS A 334 25.58 5.70 10.76
N THR A 335 26.90 5.61 10.58
CA THR A 335 27.90 5.91 11.61
C THR A 335 29.15 6.51 10.99
N ASN A 336 29.78 7.47 11.67
CA ASN A 336 31.00 8.14 11.21
C ASN A 336 30.92 8.75 9.79
N GLY A 337 29.71 9.13 9.33
CA GLY A 337 29.50 9.70 8.00
C GLY A 337 29.29 8.69 6.88
N HIS A 338 29.22 7.39 7.19
CA HIS A 338 29.04 6.31 6.22
C HIS A 338 27.83 5.45 6.58
N THR A 339 27.17 4.89 5.56
CA THR A 339 26.05 3.95 5.75
C THR A 339 26.53 2.51 5.53
N PHE A 340 26.16 1.62 6.44
CA PHE A 340 26.50 0.19 6.41
C PHE A 340 25.22 -0.65 6.43
N LEU A 341 25.22 -1.75 5.67
CA LEU A 341 24.22 -2.82 5.78
C LEU A 341 24.62 -3.77 6.91
N LYS A 342 23.64 -4.24 7.68
CA LYS A 342 23.82 -5.30 8.66
C LYS A 342 23.53 -6.65 8.00
N THR A 343 24.58 -7.41 7.68
CA THR A 343 24.46 -8.70 6.98
C THR A 343 25.18 -9.78 7.77
N GLY A 344 24.45 -10.82 8.20
CA GLY A 344 25.06 -11.97 8.90
C GLY A 344 25.76 -11.65 10.22
N GLY A 345 25.49 -10.49 10.82
CA GLY A 345 26.18 -9.99 12.02
C GLY A 345 27.34 -9.04 11.72
N ASP A 346 27.75 -8.92 10.46
CA ASP A 346 28.78 -7.99 10.00
C ASP A 346 28.18 -6.69 9.47
N LEU A 347 29.02 -5.64 9.42
CA LEU A 347 28.72 -4.37 8.78
C LEU A 347 29.41 -4.30 7.42
N VAL A 348 28.62 -4.13 6.36
CA VAL A 348 29.10 -3.97 4.98
C VAL A 348 28.84 -2.54 4.54
N GLU A 349 29.90 -1.77 4.31
CA GLU A 349 29.76 -0.37 3.87
C GLU A 349 29.08 -0.29 2.50
N LEU A 350 28.15 0.67 2.35
CA LEU A 350 27.60 1.00 1.04
C LEU A 350 28.64 1.76 0.22
N GLY A 351 29.16 1.09 -0.80
CA GLY A 351 30.07 1.68 -1.77
C GLY A 351 29.34 2.27 -2.98
N PRO A 352 30.03 3.08 -3.81
CA PRO A 352 29.47 3.56 -5.06
C PRO A 352 29.19 2.38 -6.03
N PRO A 353 28.16 2.48 -6.88
CA PRO A 353 27.88 1.46 -7.88
C PRO A 353 29.03 1.32 -8.89
N THR A 354 29.46 0.09 -9.17
CA THR A 354 30.35 -0.24 -10.29
C THR A 354 29.57 -0.37 -11.61
N PRO A 355 30.17 -0.11 -12.78
CA PRO A 355 29.52 -0.35 -14.08
C PRO A 355 28.95 -1.77 -14.22
N GLU A 356 29.74 -2.80 -13.87
CA GLU A 356 29.37 -4.21 -13.98
C GLU A 356 28.20 -4.54 -13.04
N GLY A 357 28.30 -4.14 -11.77
CA GLY A 357 27.21 -4.30 -10.80
C GLY A 357 25.92 -3.59 -11.21
N MET A 358 26.00 -2.41 -11.84
CA MET A 358 24.83 -1.70 -12.34
C MET A 358 24.18 -2.41 -13.52
N ASP A 359 24.97 -2.95 -14.44
CA ASP A 359 24.46 -3.68 -15.59
C ASP A 359 23.76 -4.97 -15.14
N GLU A 360 24.35 -5.68 -14.17
CA GLU A 360 23.74 -6.88 -13.60
C GLU A 360 22.47 -6.56 -12.82
N LEU A 361 22.47 -5.52 -11.97
CA LEU A 361 21.28 -5.09 -11.24
C LEU A 361 20.14 -4.71 -12.20
N ARG A 362 20.46 -4.00 -13.29
CA ARG A 362 19.49 -3.64 -14.33
C ARG A 362 18.98 -4.85 -15.09
N ARG A 363 19.82 -5.86 -15.34
CA ARG A 363 19.44 -7.13 -15.94
C ARG A 363 18.39 -7.83 -15.07
N LEU A 364 18.65 -7.95 -13.77
CA LEU A 364 17.71 -8.53 -12.79
C LEU A 364 16.40 -7.73 -12.72
N TYR A 365 16.48 -6.39 -12.71
CA TYR A 365 15.29 -5.53 -12.75
C TYR A 365 14.45 -5.72 -14.02
N ALA A 366 15.08 -5.94 -15.17
CA ALA A 366 14.41 -6.21 -16.42
C ALA A 366 13.77 -7.60 -16.42
N GLU A 367 14.43 -8.60 -15.83
CA GLU A 367 13.91 -9.95 -15.65
C GLU A 367 12.66 -9.94 -14.75
N GLU A 368 12.74 -9.30 -13.58
CA GLU A 368 11.61 -9.15 -12.64
C GLU A 368 10.38 -8.48 -13.28
N ASN A 369 10.58 -7.56 -14.23
CA ASN A 369 9.49 -6.90 -14.93
C ASN A 369 8.83 -7.80 -15.99
N ARG A 370 9.56 -8.79 -16.54
CA ARG A 370 9.12 -9.59 -17.69
C ARG A 370 8.61 -10.96 -17.31
N THR A 371 9.15 -11.56 -16.24
CA THR A 371 8.87 -12.96 -15.90
C THR A 371 8.12 -13.05 -14.57
N PRO A 372 7.38 -14.15 -14.36
CA PRO A 372 6.81 -14.52 -13.06
C PRO A 372 7.81 -15.34 -12.22
N SER A 373 9.11 -15.30 -12.54
CA SER A 373 10.14 -15.98 -11.77
C SER A 373 10.44 -15.24 -10.47
N PHE A 374 10.83 -15.99 -9.44
CA PHE A 374 11.42 -15.38 -8.25
C PHE A 374 12.81 -14.87 -8.62
N ILE A 375 13.08 -13.59 -8.39
CA ILE A 375 14.38 -12.98 -8.64
C ILE A 375 15.16 -12.97 -7.34
N ASP A 376 16.27 -13.70 -7.32
CA ASP A 376 17.23 -13.66 -6.23
C ASP A 376 18.28 -12.60 -6.53
N TYR A 377 18.34 -11.58 -5.69
CA TYR A 377 19.34 -10.51 -5.82
C TYR A 377 20.65 -10.86 -5.11
N GLY A 378 20.67 -11.90 -4.27
CA GLY A 378 21.81 -12.22 -3.42
C GLY A 378 22.27 -11.07 -2.52
N ASP A 379 23.45 -11.23 -1.93
CA ASP A 379 24.11 -10.21 -1.11
C ASP A 379 25.16 -9.39 -1.91
N GLU A 380 25.17 -9.54 -3.24
CA GLU A 380 26.27 -9.11 -4.13
C GLU A 380 26.23 -7.61 -4.50
N PHE A 381 25.22 -6.88 -4.04
CA PHE A 381 25.05 -5.46 -4.36
C PHE A 381 25.24 -4.57 -3.12
N PRO A 382 26.48 -4.32 -2.66
CA PRO A 382 26.77 -3.43 -1.51
C PRO A 382 26.69 -1.94 -1.92
N PHE A 383 25.71 -1.59 -2.75
CA PHE A 383 25.47 -0.23 -3.22
C PHE A 383 23.97 0.03 -3.38
N SER A 384 23.63 1.31 -3.48
CA SER A 384 22.32 1.80 -3.88
C SER A 384 22.39 2.69 -5.12
N MET A 385 21.32 2.66 -5.91
CA MET A 385 21.08 3.63 -6.99
C MET A 385 20.53 4.96 -6.46
N ASN A 386 20.02 4.98 -5.23
CA ASN A 386 19.49 6.16 -4.58
C ASN A 386 20.60 6.85 -3.81
N SER A 387 20.96 8.07 -4.22
CA SER A 387 22.01 8.84 -3.52
C SER A 387 21.66 9.16 -2.06
N GLY A 388 20.37 9.23 -1.74
CA GLY A 388 19.87 9.42 -0.38
C GLY A 388 20.27 8.33 0.61
N ASP A 389 20.49 7.10 0.15
CA ASP A 389 20.76 5.95 1.03
C ASP A 389 22.16 6.04 1.67
N TYR A 390 23.05 6.84 1.10
CA TYR A 390 24.40 7.07 1.62
C TYR A 390 24.46 8.21 2.64
N ILE A 391 23.37 8.95 2.82
CA ILE A 391 23.29 10.13 3.68
C ILE A 391 22.63 9.72 5.00
N ALA A 392 23.05 10.36 6.11
CA ALA A 392 22.43 10.19 7.41
C ALA A 392 20.90 10.36 7.34
N PRO A 393 20.10 9.42 7.86
CA PRO A 393 18.66 9.59 7.90
C PRO A 393 18.29 10.75 8.83
N ARG A 394 17.17 11.42 8.57
CA ARG A 394 16.64 12.46 9.47
C ARG A 394 15.79 11.82 10.56
N VAL A 395 15.96 12.32 11.79
CA VAL A 395 15.27 11.81 13.01
C VAL A 395 14.02 12.60 13.32
#